data_AF-A0A7J7G700-F1
#
_entry.id   AF-A0A7J7G700-F1
#
_cell.length_a   1.000
_cell.length_b   1.000
_cell.length_c   1.000
_cell.angle_alpha   90.00
_cell.angle_beta   90.00
_cell.angle_gamma   90.00
#
_symmetry.space_group_name_H-M   'P 1'
#
loop_
_entity.id
_entity.type
_entity.pdbx_description
1 polymer ?
#
loop_
_entity_poly.entity_id
_entity_poly.type
_entity_poly.pdbx_seq_one_letter_code
_entity_poly.pdbx_strand_id
1 'polypeptide(L)'
;MQQMALPETQHGSKTLPDAWDFKGHPAHRSTTGGWTRAAMILGVEACERLTTLGIAVNLVTYLTGTMHLGNANSANTVTNFLGTSFMLCLLGGFVADTFLGRYRTIIMFVSVQATGVAILTISTIIPTLQPPKCTLNSPSCVPATATQLTVLYGALYLTALGTGGLKSSVSGFGSDQFDDTDKEERTQMTNFFNWFFFFISIGSLAAVTVLVYIQDNLGRQWGYGICVCAIVIGLVVFLYGTRWYRFKKLVGSPLTQIAAAFVAAWRRRHLELPSDSSLLFNVDDVVSEGDQKKKQKLPHTKQFRLITNIKFYI
;
A
#
# COMPACT_ATOMS: atom_id res chain seq x y z
N MET A 1 5.25 19.18 -61.37
CA MET A 1 4.93 17.89 -60.73
C MET A 1 5.08 18.07 -59.24
N GLN A 2 3.94 18.12 -58.55
CA GLN A 2 3.84 18.36 -57.12
C GLN A 2 4.11 17.02 -56.42
N GLN A 3 5.21 16.92 -55.67
CA GLN A 3 5.52 15.73 -54.88
C GLN A 3 4.45 15.60 -53.78
N MET A 4 3.59 14.60 -53.97
CA MET A 4 2.60 14.17 -53.00
C MET A 4 3.35 13.51 -51.83
N ALA A 5 3.46 14.23 -50.72
CA ALA A 5 4.01 13.69 -49.48
C ALA A 5 3.11 12.54 -49.00
N LEU A 6 3.70 11.37 -48.82
CA LEU A 6 3.05 10.21 -48.20
C LEU A 6 2.65 10.59 -46.76
N PRO A 7 1.44 10.24 -46.28
CA PRO A 7 1.05 10.52 -44.91
C PRO A 7 1.90 9.65 -43.97
N GLU A 8 2.65 10.29 -43.06
CA GLU A 8 3.23 9.60 -41.91
C GLU A 8 2.12 8.87 -41.16
N THR A 9 2.18 7.55 -41.18
CA THR A 9 1.30 6.69 -40.39
C THR A 9 1.47 7.02 -38.90
N GLN A 10 0.39 7.49 -38.26
CA GLN A 10 0.22 7.59 -36.81
C GLN A 10 0.23 6.23 -36.10
N HIS A 11 1.28 5.42 -36.30
CA HIS A 11 1.44 4.13 -35.65
C HIS A 11 2.32 4.20 -34.39
N GLY A 12 3.13 5.26 -34.24
CA GLY A 12 4.00 5.43 -33.06
C GLY A 12 3.33 6.04 -31.82
N SER A 13 2.11 6.59 -31.93
CA SER A 13 1.48 7.39 -30.86
C SER A 13 0.49 6.60 -29.97
N LYS A 14 0.23 5.31 -30.24
CA LYS A 14 -0.86 4.56 -29.59
C LYS A 14 -0.42 3.56 -28.53
N THR A 15 0.85 3.18 -28.52
CA THR A 15 1.44 2.19 -27.61
C THR A 15 2.31 2.89 -26.57
N LEU A 16 2.10 2.57 -25.30
CA LEU A 16 2.91 3.09 -24.21
C LEU A 16 4.16 2.21 -24.06
N PRO A 17 5.39 2.75 -24.16
CA PRO A 17 6.61 1.96 -24.07
C PRO A 17 6.87 1.41 -22.65
N ASP A 18 6.36 2.10 -21.63
CA ASP A 18 6.59 1.79 -20.22
C ASP A 18 5.45 0.99 -19.56
N ALA A 19 4.46 0.54 -20.34
CA ALA A 19 3.29 -0.18 -19.84
C ALA A 19 2.91 -1.37 -20.73
N TRP A 20 2.43 -2.43 -20.10
CA TRP A 20 1.97 -3.66 -20.74
C TRP A 20 0.51 -3.95 -20.40
N ASP A 21 -0.16 -4.67 -21.29
CA ASP A 21 -1.48 -5.26 -21.04
C ASP A 21 -1.37 -6.55 -20.20
N PHE A 22 -2.50 -7.12 -19.81
CA PHE A 22 -2.53 -8.38 -19.04
C PHE A 22 -1.90 -9.57 -19.78
N LYS A 23 -1.80 -9.51 -21.12
CA LYS A 23 -1.21 -10.57 -21.96
C LYS A 23 0.29 -10.37 -22.19
N GLY A 24 0.89 -9.30 -21.67
CA GLY A 24 2.30 -8.97 -21.83
C GLY A 24 2.64 -8.25 -23.14
N HIS A 25 1.66 -7.75 -23.89
CA HIS A 25 1.90 -6.88 -25.05
C HIS A 25 2.00 -5.41 -24.61
N PRO A 26 2.62 -4.53 -25.39
CA PRO A 26 2.63 -3.09 -25.13
C PRO A 26 1.21 -2.54 -24.95
N ALA A 27 0.99 -1.75 -23.89
CA ALA A 27 -0.32 -1.24 -23.54
C ALA A 27 -0.79 -0.22 -24.60
N HIS A 28 -1.98 -0.44 -25.16
CA HIS A 28 -2.61 0.51 -26.05
C HIS A 28 -3.46 1.52 -25.27
N ARG A 29 -3.31 2.79 -25.62
CA ARG A 29 -3.98 3.89 -24.93
C ARG A 29 -5.50 3.77 -24.92
N SER A 30 -6.10 3.39 -26.05
CA SER A 30 -7.56 3.30 -26.21
C SER A 30 -8.19 2.12 -25.47
N THR A 31 -7.46 1.02 -25.29
CA THR A 31 -8.02 -0.26 -24.78
C THR A 31 -7.66 -0.56 -23.32
N THR A 32 -6.62 0.08 -22.78
CA THR A 32 -6.13 -0.14 -21.40
C THR A 32 -6.05 1.17 -20.63
N GLY A 33 -6.19 1.14 -19.30
CA GLY A 33 -6.08 2.30 -18.39
C GLY A 33 -7.23 3.32 -18.41
N GLY A 34 -7.00 4.56 -18.04
CA GLY A 34 -8.02 5.61 -18.05
C GLY A 34 -9.08 5.51 -16.94
N TRP A 35 -10.01 6.47 -16.98
CA TRP A 35 -10.91 6.80 -15.86
C TRP A 35 -11.71 5.62 -15.30
N THR A 36 -12.48 4.93 -16.15
CA THR A 36 -13.40 3.86 -15.71
C THR A 36 -12.66 2.71 -15.02
N ARG A 37 -11.44 2.44 -15.47
CA ARG A 37 -10.61 1.33 -14.98
C ARG A 37 -9.95 1.73 -13.66
N ALA A 38 -9.45 2.94 -13.57
CA ALA A 38 -8.97 3.52 -12.32
C ALA A 38 -10.08 3.63 -11.26
N ALA A 39 -11.32 3.93 -11.66
CA ALA A 39 -12.46 4.01 -10.74
C ALA A 39 -12.74 2.68 -10.00
N MET A 40 -12.48 1.53 -10.62
CA MET A 40 -12.59 0.23 -9.94
C MET A 40 -11.60 0.10 -8.77
N ILE A 41 -10.42 0.73 -8.88
CA ILE A 41 -9.39 0.73 -7.84
C ILE A 41 -9.82 1.63 -6.65
N LEU A 42 -10.58 2.71 -6.92
CA LEU A 42 -11.11 3.59 -5.88
C LEU A 42 -12.02 2.85 -4.89
N GLY A 43 -12.86 1.94 -5.39
CA GLY A 43 -13.75 1.15 -4.54
C GLY A 43 -12.99 0.29 -3.54
N VAL A 44 -11.86 -0.30 -3.96
CA VAL A 44 -10.99 -1.10 -3.09
C VAL A 44 -10.42 -0.25 -1.95
N GLU A 45 -9.90 0.94 -2.27
CA GLU A 45 -9.37 1.86 -1.24
C GLU A 45 -10.46 2.28 -0.26
N ALA A 46 -11.67 2.59 -0.74
CA ALA A 46 -12.78 2.98 0.12
C ALA A 46 -13.15 1.85 1.11
N CYS A 47 -13.25 0.61 0.62
CA CYS A 47 -13.51 -0.57 1.43
C CYS A 47 -12.39 -0.86 2.43
N GLU A 48 -11.12 -0.69 2.03
CA GLU A 48 -10.00 -0.85 2.95
C GLU A 48 -10.02 0.21 4.05
N ARG A 49 -10.22 1.49 3.69
CA ARG A 49 -10.29 2.59 4.67
C ARG A 49 -11.39 2.39 5.67
N LEU A 50 -12.57 2.01 5.18
CA LEU A 50 -13.73 1.68 6.02
C LEU A 50 -13.35 0.59 7.03
N THR A 51 -12.70 -0.47 6.56
CA THR A 51 -12.34 -1.62 7.39
C THR A 51 -11.27 -1.29 8.42
N THR A 52 -10.14 -0.70 7.99
CA THR A 52 -9.00 -0.43 8.88
C THR A 52 -9.38 0.55 9.99
N LEU A 53 -10.06 1.65 9.66
CA LEU A 53 -10.50 2.61 10.67
C LEU A 53 -11.62 2.03 11.54
N GLY A 54 -12.56 1.31 10.94
CA GLY A 54 -13.65 0.70 11.65
C GLY A 54 -13.21 -0.38 12.65
N ILE A 55 -12.15 -1.12 12.33
CA ILE A 55 -11.50 -2.02 13.30
C ILE A 55 -10.75 -1.19 14.34
N ALA A 56 -9.86 -0.28 13.93
CA ALA A 56 -8.94 0.41 14.83
C ALA A 56 -9.62 1.27 15.88
N VAL A 57 -10.58 2.12 15.48
CA VAL A 57 -11.23 3.10 16.37
C VAL A 57 -11.99 2.42 17.48
N ASN A 58 -12.61 1.28 17.17
CA ASN A 58 -13.41 0.56 18.15
C ASN A 58 -12.66 -0.61 18.80
N LEU A 59 -11.38 -0.85 18.46
CA LEU A 59 -10.63 -2.00 18.99
C LEU A 59 -10.38 -1.89 20.49
N VAL A 60 -10.17 -0.67 21.01
CA VAL A 60 -9.96 -0.46 22.45
C VAL A 60 -11.15 -0.96 23.27
N THR A 61 -12.38 -0.63 22.87
CA THR A 61 -13.59 -1.04 23.59
C THR A 61 -13.80 -2.56 23.55
N TYR A 62 -13.37 -3.22 22.47
CA TYR A 62 -13.39 -4.67 22.38
C TYR A 62 -12.38 -5.31 23.33
N LEU A 63 -11.16 -4.76 23.39
CA LEU A 63 -10.11 -5.27 24.27
C LEU A 63 -10.45 -5.06 25.76
N THR A 64 -11.02 -3.92 26.12
CA THR A 64 -11.39 -3.61 27.51
C THR A 64 -12.71 -4.26 27.91
N GLY A 65 -13.73 -4.17 27.06
CA GLY A 65 -15.08 -4.62 27.36
C GLY A 65 -15.33 -6.11 27.14
N THR A 66 -14.74 -6.72 26.10
CA THR A 66 -14.92 -8.16 25.82
C THR A 66 -13.74 -8.99 26.29
N MET A 67 -12.50 -8.57 26.01
CA MET A 67 -11.30 -9.34 26.40
C MET A 67 -10.83 -9.06 27.83
N HIS A 68 -11.50 -8.15 28.54
CA HIS A 68 -11.22 -7.73 29.92
C HIS A 68 -9.75 -7.34 30.17
N LEU A 69 -9.11 -6.71 29.16
CA LEU A 69 -7.76 -6.17 29.31
C LEU A 69 -7.80 -4.78 29.94
N GLY A 70 -6.75 -4.42 30.66
CA GLY A 70 -6.60 -3.06 31.20
C GLY A 70 -6.54 -1.98 30.10
N ASN A 71 -7.01 -0.77 30.40
CA ASN A 71 -7.05 0.35 29.46
C ASN A 71 -5.67 0.64 28.84
N ALA A 72 -4.60 0.62 29.65
CA ALA A 72 -3.23 0.86 29.17
C ALA A 72 -2.77 -0.21 28.16
N ASN A 73 -2.99 -1.50 28.46
CA ASN A 73 -2.61 -2.59 27.56
C ASN A 73 -3.43 -2.59 26.27
N SER A 74 -4.70 -2.21 26.36
CA SER A 74 -5.60 -2.08 25.21
C SER A 74 -5.16 -0.94 24.29
N ALA A 75 -4.87 0.24 24.84
CA ALA A 75 -4.35 1.37 24.06
C ALA A 75 -3.03 1.04 23.38
N ASN A 76 -2.08 0.42 24.10
CA ASN A 76 -0.81 -0.03 23.54
C ASN A 76 -1.01 -1.05 22.40
N THR A 77 -1.94 -1.99 22.55
CA THR A 77 -2.28 -2.96 21.51
C THR A 77 -2.75 -2.27 20.23
N VAL A 78 -3.66 -1.29 20.34
CA VAL A 78 -4.19 -0.58 19.17
C VAL A 78 -3.11 0.28 18.50
N THR A 79 -2.31 1.01 19.29
CA THR A 79 -1.21 1.81 18.75
C THR A 79 -0.13 0.94 18.11
N ASN A 80 0.18 -0.22 18.69
CA ASN A 80 1.10 -1.19 18.07
C ASN A 80 0.54 -1.75 16.78
N PHE A 81 -0.75 -2.14 16.74
CA PHE A 81 -1.41 -2.60 15.51
C PHE A 81 -1.31 -1.55 14.38
N LEU A 82 -1.64 -0.29 14.67
CA LEU A 82 -1.53 0.80 13.69
C LEU A 82 -0.08 1.06 13.28
N GLY A 83 0.84 1.13 14.25
CA GLY A 83 2.26 1.35 14.00
C GLY A 83 2.88 0.25 13.15
N THR A 84 2.59 -1.02 13.46
CA THR A 84 3.00 -2.17 12.66
C THR A 84 2.43 -2.12 11.24
N SER A 85 1.16 -1.74 11.07
CA SER A 85 0.55 -1.57 9.74
C SER A 85 1.30 -0.54 8.89
N PHE A 86 1.69 0.60 9.46
CA PHE A 86 2.49 1.61 8.76
C PHE A 86 3.92 1.16 8.45
N MET A 87 4.58 0.43 9.36
CA MET A 87 5.90 -0.14 9.09
C MET A 87 5.84 -1.20 7.98
N LEU A 88 4.81 -2.05 8.00
CA LEU A 88 4.57 -3.05 6.96
C LEU A 88 4.17 -2.41 5.63
N CYS A 89 3.62 -1.20 5.63
CA CYS A 89 3.40 -0.42 4.41
C CYS A 89 4.71 -0.04 3.71
N LEU A 90 5.74 0.35 4.47
CA LEU A 90 7.06 0.63 3.90
C LEU A 90 7.68 -0.63 3.29
N LEU A 91 7.60 -1.75 4.02
CA LEU A 91 8.06 -3.05 3.54
C LEU A 91 7.28 -3.53 2.31
N GLY A 92 5.95 -3.35 2.31
CA GLY A 92 5.08 -3.69 1.19
C GLY A 92 5.45 -2.93 -0.09
N GLY A 93 5.76 -1.64 0.03
CA GLY A 93 6.20 -0.83 -1.11
C GLY A 93 7.54 -1.29 -1.66
N PHE A 94 8.50 -1.58 -0.77
CA PHE A 94 9.78 -2.16 -1.16
C PHE A 94 9.61 -3.48 -1.92
N VAL A 95 8.75 -4.36 -1.41
CA VAL A 95 8.45 -5.67 -2.00
C VAL A 95 7.75 -5.52 -3.36
N ALA A 96 6.84 -4.56 -3.49
CA ALA A 96 6.14 -4.25 -4.74
C ALA A 96 7.08 -3.75 -5.82
N ASP A 97 7.96 -2.81 -5.48
CA ASP A 97 8.84 -2.15 -6.44
C ASP A 97 10.05 -3.03 -6.84
N THR A 98 10.43 -4.01 -6.00
CA THR A 98 11.63 -4.83 -6.20
C THR A 98 11.33 -6.22 -6.77
N PHE A 99 10.29 -6.91 -6.30
CA PHE A 99 10.09 -8.34 -6.59
C PHE A 99 8.79 -8.66 -7.34
N LEU A 100 7.66 -8.15 -6.85
CA LEU A 100 6.35 -8.67 -7.24
C LEU A 100 5.59 -7.80 -8.25
N GLY A 101 5.90 -6.51 -8.31
CA GLY A 101 5.08 -5.52 -9.00
C GLY A 101 3.85 -5.13 -8.17
N ARG A 102 3.30 -3.95 -8.44
CA ARG A 102 2.22 -3.35 -7.66
C ARG A 102 0.93 -4.18 -7.68
N TYR A 103 0.53 -4.70 -8.85
CA TYR A 103 -0.69 -5.49 -8.98
C TYR A 103 -0.67 -6.81 -8.18
N ARG A 104 0.41 -7.60 -8.30
CA ARG A 104 0.52 -8.87 -7.56
C ARG A 104 0.60 -8.63 -6.07
N THR A 105 1.30 -7.56 -5.66
CA THR A 105 1.34 -7.11 -4.27
C THR A 105 -0.06 -6.84 -3.76
N ILE A 106 -0.85 -6.02 -4.45
CA ILE A 106 -2.23 -5.70 -4.07
C ILE A 106 -3.05 -6.98 -3.84
N ILE A 107 -3.06 -7.93 -4.79
CA ILE A 107 -3.87 -9.14 -4.67
C ILE A 107 -3.45 -10.00 -3.47
N MET A 108 -2.16 -10.24 -3.31
CA MET A 108 -1.67 -11.07 -2.22
C MET A 108 -1.98 -10.43 -0.86
N PHE A 109 -1.69 -9.14 -0.71
CA PHE A 109 -1.90 -8.44 0.55
C PHE A 109 -3.38 -8.20 0.87
N VAL A 110 -4.25 -7.98 -0.12
CA VAL A 110 -5.71 -7.95 0.09
C VAL A 110 -6.24 -9.32 0.52
N SER A 111 -5.73 -10.41 -0.06
CA SER A 111 -6.12 -11.77 0.34
C SER A 111 -5.68 -12.08 1.78
N VAL A 112 -4.47 -11.64 2.14
CA VAL A 112 -3.95 -11.71 3.52
C VAL A 112 -4.82 -10.87 4.47
N GLN A 113 -5.19 -9.65 4.07
CA GLN A 113 -6.07 -8.79 4.85
C GLN A 113 -7.44 -9.43 5.07
N ALA A 114 -8.07 -9.96 4.00
CA ALA A 114 -9.34 -10.65 4.08
C ALA A 114 -9.29 -11.83 5.04
N THR A 115 -8.20 -12.61 5.02
CA THR A 115 -7.97 -13.73 5.93
C THR A 115 -7.82 -13.24 7.37
N GLY A 116 -7.05 -12.18 7.62
CA GLY A 116 -6.88 -11.59 8.95
C GLY A 116 -8.21 -11.11 9.55
N VAL A 117 -9.00 -10.37 8.77
CA VAL A 117 -10.30 -9.86 9.21
C VAL A 117 -11.32 -11.00 9.35
N ALA A 118 -11.24 -12.05 8.54
CA ALA A 118 -12.08 -13.24 8.69
C ALA A 118 -11.77 -13.99 9.99
N ILE A 119 -10.49 -14.21 10.33
CA ILE A 119 -10.10 -14.83 11.61
C ILE A 119 -10.57 -13.95 12.78
N LEU A 120 -10.42 -12.63 12.67
CA LEU A 120 -10.92 -11.68 13.68
C LEU A 120 -12.44 -11.82 13.84
N THR A 121 -13.19 -11.91 12.74
CA THR A 121 -14.64 -12.09 12.76
C THR A 121 -15.03 -13.42 13.40
N ILE A 122 -14.34 -14.51 13.06
CA ILE A 122 -14.56 -15.84 13.64
C ILE A 122 -14.29 -15.82 15.16
N SER A 123 -13.24 -15.14 15.61
CA SER A 123 -12.99 -14.94 17.06
C SER A 123 -14.11 -14.16 17.76
N THR A 124 -14.89 -13.36 17.01
CA THR A 124 -16.06 -12.67 17.57
C THR A 124 -17.33 -13.53 17.63
N ILE A 125 -17.41 -14.59 16.82
CA ILE A 125 -18.57 -15.47 16.71
C ILE A 125 -18.45 -16.68 17.63
N ILE A 126 -17.27 -17.28 17.72
CA ILE A 126 -17.06 -18.52 18.47
C ILE A 126 -16.96 -18.19 19.98
N PRO A 127 -17.89 -18.69 20.82
CA PRO A 127 -17.90 -18.37 22.25
C PRO A 127 -16.66 -18.87 23.01
N THR A 128 -16.03 -19.96 22.56
CA THR A 128 -14.81 -20.50 23.17
C THR A 128 -13.58 -19.64 22.93
N LEU A 129 -13.62 -18.75 21.92
CA LEU A 129 -12.56 -17.79 21.62
C LEU A 129 -12.72 -16.45 22.37
N GLN A 130 -13.72 -16.35 23.25
CA GLN A 130 -13.94 -15.20 24.11
C GLN A 130 -13.99 -15.62 25.58
N PRO A 131 -13.56 -14.75 26.50
CA PRO A 131 -13.86 -14.97 27.92
C PRO A 131 -15.38 -14.90 28.15
N PRO A 132 -15.89 -15.53 29.23
CA PRO A 132 -17.30 -15.48 29.56
C PRO A 132 -17.75 -14.02 29.73
N LYS A 133 -18.97 -13.72 29.28
CA LYS A 133 -19.53 -12.37 29.38
C LYS A 133 -19.65 -11.98 30.86
N CYS A 134 -19.05 -10.84 31.21
CA CYS A 134 -19.14 -10.28 32.55
C CYS A 134 -19.55 -8.81 32.48
N THR A 135 -20.27 -8.33 33.49
CA THR A 135 -20.55 -6.90 33.65
C THR A 135 -19.31 -6.20 34.23
N LEU A 136 -18.81 -5.16 33.56
CA LEU A 136 -17.81 -4.25 34.12
C LEU A 136 -18.30 -3.81 35.51
N ASN A 137 -17.50 -4.07 36.56
CA ASN A 137 -17.76 -3.86 38.01
C ASN A 137 -18.17 -5.11 38.82
N SER A 138 -18.25 -6.29 38.20
CA SER A 138 -18.29 -7.54 38.97
C SER A 138 -16.88 -7.94 39.43
N PRO A 139 -16.69 -8.44 40.67
CA PRO A 139 -15.38 -8.82 41.20
C PRO A 139 -14.75 -10.07 40.55
N SER A 140 -15.32 -10.57 39.44
CA SER A 140 -15.01 -11.89 38.86
C SER A 140 -14.93 -11.88 37.33
N CYS A 141 -14.50 -10.77 36.72
CA CYS A 141 -14.17 -10.78 35.29
C CYS A 141 -12.84 -11.50 35.07
N VAL A 142 -12.88 -12.67 34.42
CA VAL A 142 -11.67 -13.41 34.06
C VAL A 142 -11.08 -12.78 32.78
N PRO A 143 -9.78 -12.43 32.77
CA PRO A 143 -9.12 -11.92 31.57
C PRO A 143 -9.07 -13.00 30.48
N ALA A 144 -8.96 -12.57 29.22
CA ALA A 144 -8.83 -13.48 28.09
C ALA A 144 -7.68 -14.47 28.28
N THR A 145 -7.91 -15.73 27.91
CA THR A 145 -6.89 -16.79 28.01
C THR A 145 -5.78 -16.55 26.99
N ALA A 146 -4.57 -17.05 27.25
CA ALA A 146 -3.43 -16.92 26.33
C ALA A 146 -3.77 -17.36 24.90
N THR A 147 -4.52 -18.46 24.73
CA THR A 147 -4.96 -18.96 23.41
C THR A 147 -5.88 -17.97 22.68
N GLN A 148 -6.83 -17.36 23.38
CA GLN A 148 -7.75 -16.36 22.84
C GLN A 148 -6.99 -15.11 22.38
N LEU A 149 -6.03 -14.66 23.19
CA LEU A 149 -5.14 -13.55 22.85
C LEU A 149 -4.22 -13.87 21.67
N THR A 150 -3.68 -15.09 21.58
CA THR A 150 -2.85 -15.50 20.44
C THR A 150 -3.64 -15.47 19.14
N VAL A 151 -4.88 -15.97 19.12
CA VAL A 151 -5.75 -15.90 17.94
C VAL A 151 -6.06 -14.46 17.58
N LEU A 152 -6.40 -13.63 18.56
CA LEU A 152 -6.68 -12.21 18.36
C LEU A 152 -5.48 -11.45 17.80
N TYR A 153 -4.31 -11.58 18.40
CA TYR A 153 -3.09 -10.93 17.93
C TYR A 153 -2.64 -11.45 16.57
N GLY A 154 -2.77 -12.77 16.33
CA GLY A 154 -2.53 -13.35 15.01
C GLY A 154 -3.43 -12.72 13.94
N ALA A 155 -4.72 -12.57 14.23
CA ALA A 155 -5.67 -11.93 13.33
C ALA A 155 -5.37 -10.44 13.09
N LEU A 156 -5.03 -9.70 14.15
CA LEU A 156 -4.67 -8.28 14.08
C LEU A 156 -3.39 -8.06 13.28
N TYR A 157 -2.33 -8.84 13.52
CA TYR A 157 -1.08 -8.69 12.77
C TYR A 157 -1.21 -9.16 11.33
N LEU A 158 -2.02 -10.18 11.04
CA LEU A 158 -2.31 -10.58 9.66
C LEU A 158 -3.11 -9.48 8.92
N THR A 159 -4.07 -8.85 9.61
CA THR A 159 -4.80 -7.68 9.10
C THR A 159 -3.84 -6.52 8.84
N ALA A 160 -2.94 -6.20 9.78
CA ALA A 160 -1.96 -5.13 9.64
C ALA A 160 -1.01 -5.37 8.45
N LEU A 161 -0.56 -6.62 8.26
CA LEU A 161 0.27 -7.02 7.13
C LEU A 161 -0.46 -6.79 5.80
N GLY A 162 -1.70 -7.24 5.70
CA GLY A 162 -2.52 -7.04 4.51
C GLY A 162 -2.80 -5.56 4.20
N THR A 163 -3.22 -4.79 5.21
CA THR A 163 -3.46 -3.35 5.09
C THR A 163 -2.21 -2.60 4.65
N GLY A 164 -1.05 -2.87 5.27
CA GLY A 164 0.20 -2.21 4.92
C GLY A 164 0.59 -2.47 3.46
N GLY A 165 0.58 -3.73 3.05
CA GLY A 165 0.95 -4.11 1.69
C GLY A 165 0.01 -3.52 0.62
N LEU A 166 -1.31 -3.54 0.84
CA LEU A 166 -2.26 -2.86 -0.07
C LEU A 166 -1.92 -1.37 -0.19
N LYS A 167 -1.86 -0.68 0.96
CA LYS A 167 -1.73 0.78 1.02
C LYS A 167 -0.49 1.30 0.30
N SER A 168 0.58 0.51 0.34
CA SER A 168 1.85 0.84 -0.33
C SER A 168 1.75 0.92 -1.86
N SER A 169 0.82 0.16 -2.46
CA SER A 169 0.82 -0.13 -3.89
C SER A 169 -0.43 0.37 -4.62
N VAL A 170 -1.56 0.49 -3.93
CA VAL A 170 -2.87 0.81 -4.53
C VAL A 170 -2.91 2.19 -5.19
N SER A 171 -2.35 3.22 -4.55
CA SER A 171 -2.33 4.58 -5.09
C SER A 171 -1.39 4.68 -6.31
N GLY A 172 -0.24 4.02 -6.25
CA GLY A 172 0.70 3.92 -7.37
C GLY A 172 0.11 3.15 -8.55
N PHE A 173 -0.57 2.04 -8.29
CA PHE A 173 -1.23 1.27 -9.35
C PHE A 173 -2.41 2.03 -9.97
N GLY A 174 -3.12 2.84 -9.18
CA GLY A 174 -4.17 3.73 -9.65
C GLY A 174 -3.64 4.81 -10.60
N SER A 175 -2.54 5.48 -10.25
CA SER A 175 -1.91 6.46 -11.14
C SER A 175 -1.28 5.82 -12.37
N ASP A 176 -0.84 4.56 -12.29
CA ASP A 176 -0.31 3.82 -13.44
C ASP A 176 -1.34 3.58 -14.55
N GLN A 177 -2.63 3.79 -14.27
CA GLN A 177 -3.68 3.72 -15.28
C GLN A 177 -3.69 4.94 -16.21
N PHE A 178 -2.96 6.00 -15.89
CA PHE A 178 -2.87 7.22 -16.68
C PHE A 178 -1.45 7.44 -17.21
N ASP A 179 -1.35 8.00 -18.40
CA ASP A 179 -0.11 8.45 -19.03
C ASP A 179 0.10 9.94 -18.77
N ASP A 180 1.20 10.26 -18.10
CA ASP A 180 1.55 11.62 -17.70
C ASP A 180 2.10 12.48 -18.86
N THR A 181 2.46 11.85 -19.98
CA THR A 181 2.94 12.59 -21.17
C THR A 181 1.81 13.27 -21.94
N ASP A 182 0.57 12.89 -21.67
CA ASP A 182 -0.62 13.42 -22.33
C ASP A 182 -1.43 14.32 -21.43
N LYS A 183 -1.87 15.45 -21.99
CA LYS A 183 -2.56 16.50 -21.23
C LYS A 183 -3.95 16.07 -20.76
N GLU A 184 -4.67 15.25 -21.54
CA GLU A 184 -6.00 14.79 -21.17
C GLU A 184 -5.92 13.74 -20.07
N GLU A 185 -5.09 12.71 -20.24
CA GLU A 185 -4.93 11.66 -19.21
C GLU A 185 -4.32 12.20 -17.92
N ARG A 186 -3.42 13.19 -17.98
CA ARG A 186 -2.90 13.88 -16.79
C ARG A 186 -3.97 14.65 -16.02
N THR A 187 -4.92 15.27 -16.73
CA THR A 187 -6.07 15.93 -16.09
C THR A 187 -7.00 14.90 -15.44
N GLN A 188 -7.25 13.77 -16.11
CA GLN A 188 -8.00 12.66 -15.53
C GLN A 188 -7.31 12.05 -14.30
N MET A 189 -5.98 11.94 -14.31
CA MET A 189 -5.19 11.49 -13.16
C MET A 189 -5.37 12.41 -11.95
N THR A 190 -5.39 13.73 -12.16
CA THR A 190 -5.65 14.70 -11.08
C THR A 190 -7.05 14.51 -10.50
N ASN A 191 -8.06 14.36 -11.37
CA ASN A 191 -9.42 14.05 -10.95
C ASN A 191 -9.50 12.73 -10.20
N PHE A 192 -8.66 11.75 -10.55
CA PHE A 192 -8.65 10.44 -9.90
C PHE A 192 -8.21 10.59 -8.45
N PHE A 193 -7.14 11.35 -8.20
CA PHE A 193 -6.71 11.64 -6.83
C PHE A 193 -7.73 12.46 -6.05
N ASN A 194 -8.42 13.41 -6.67
CA ASN A 194 -9.52 14.14 -6.02
C ASN A 194 -10.62 13.19 -5.52
N TRP A 195 -11.06 12.27 -6.40
CA TRP A 195 -12.05 11.25 -6.01
C TRP A 195 -11.49 10.22 -5.02
N PHE A 196 -10.21 9.86 -5.13
CA PHE A 196 -9.53 8.97 -4.19
C PHE A 196 -9.58 9.53 -2.76
N PHE A 197 -9.21 10.80 -2.56
CA PHE A 197 -9.30 11.43 -1.23
C PHE A 197 -10.73 11.63 -0.76
N PHE A 198 -11.66 11.92 -1.66
CA PHE A 198 -13.08 12.00 -1.34
C PHE A 198 -13.62 10.68 -0.80
N PHE A 199 -13.34 9.56 -1.48
CA PHE A 199 -13.74 8.22 -1.02
C PHE A 199 -13.04 7.79 0.27
N ILE A 200 -11.77 8.16 0.47
CA ILE A 200 -11.09 7.96 1.76
C ILE A 200 -11.87 8.67 2.88
N SER A 201 -12.30 9.90 2.64
CA SER A 201 -13.00 10.72 3.63
C SER A 201 -14.39 10.14 3.94
N ILE A 202 -15.15 9.74 2.93
CA ILE A 202 -16.45 9.07 3.10
C ILE A 202 -16.30 7.74 3.83
N GLY A 203 -15.33 6.91 3.42
CA GLY A 203 -15.05 5.62 4.07
C GLY A 203 -14.67 5.80 5.54
N SER A 204 -13.89 6.83 5.85
CA SER A 204 -13.52 7.18 7.23
C SER A 204 -14.73 7.64 8.04
N LEU A 205 -15.59 8.50 7.48
CA LEU A 205 -16.81 8.96 8.15
C LEU A 205 -17.76 7.80 8.43
N ALA A 206 -18.00 6.94 7.44
CA ALA A 206 -18.84 5.75 7.60
C ALA A 206 -18.25 4.76 8.60
N ALA A 207 -16.92 4.63 8.68
CA ALA A 207 -16.25 3.78 9.66
C ALA A 207 -16.52 4.24 11.08
N VAL A 208 -16.29 5.51 11.39
CA VAL A 208 -16.40 6.04 12.76
C VAL A 208 -17.83 6.28 13.22
N THR A 209 -18.80 6.29 12.30
CA THR A 209 -20.22 6.49 12.62
C THR A 209 -21.01 5.19 12.49
N VAL A 210 -21.33 4.79 11.25
CA VAL A 210 -22.19 3.64 10.93
C VAL A 210 -21.57 2.34 11.40
N LEU A 211 -20.30 2.11 11.09
CA LEU A 211 -19.66 0.84 11.41
C LEU A 211 -19.45 0.67 12.93
N VAL A 212 -18.99 1.73 13.62
CA VAL A 212 -18.91 1.76 15.10
C VAL A 212 -20.29 1.51 15.72
N TYR A 213 -21.34 2.17 15.22
CA TYR A 213 -22.71 1.96 15.70
C TYR A 213 -23.14 0.48 15.58
N ILE A 214 -22.88 -0.17 14.44
CA ILE A 214 -23.20 -1.58 14.23
C ILE A 214 -22.41 -2.46 15.20
N GLN A 215 -21.11 -2.19 15.37
CA GLN A 215 -20.25 -2.97 16.25
C GLN A 215 -20.67 -2.90 17.72
N ASP A 216 -21.12 -1.72 18.18
CA ASP A 216 -21.47 -1.49 19.59
C ASP A 216 -22.91 -1.85 19.92
N ASN A 217 -23.86 -1.62 19.00
CA ASN A 217 -25.29 -1.82 19.27
C ASN A 217 -25.84 -3.14 18.73
N LEU A 218 -25.44 -3.55 17.52
CA LEU A 218 -25.90 -4.80 16.89
C LEU A 218 -24.96 -5.98 17.18
N GLY A 219 -23.72 -5.67 17.54
CA GLY A 219 -22.72 -6.62 17.97
C GLY A 219 -21.56 -6.74 16.99
N ARG A 220 -20.41 -7.12 17.56
CA ARG A 220 -19.12 -7.08 16.88
C ARG A 220 -19.01 -8.01 15.67
N GLN A 221 -19.68 -9.16 15.74
CA GLN A 221 -19.76 -10.14 14.65
C GLN A 221 -20.30 -9.53 13.35
N TRP A 222 -21.30 -8.66 13.44
CA TRP A 222 -21.90 -8.00 12.27
C TRP A 222 -20.96 -6.93 11.71
N GLY A 223 -20.37 -6.12 12.58
CA GLY A 223 -19.45 -5.07 12.15
C GLY A 223 -18.20 -5.61 11.46
N TYR A 224 -17.57 -6.65 12.02
CA TYR A 224 -16.43 -7.30 11.37
C TYR A 224 -16.83 -8.16 10.17
N GLY A 225 -18.00 -8.80 10.19
CA GLY A 225 -18.54 -9.50 9.03
C GLY A 225 -18.74 -8.58 7.82
N ILE A 226 -19.28 -7.37 8.03
CA ILE A 226 -19.41 -6.35 6.98
C ILE A 226 -18.02 -5.97 6.43
N CYS A 227 -17.00 -5.86 7.29
CA CYS A 227 -15.64 -5.58 6.85
C CYS A 227 -15.07 -6.69 5.96
N VAL A 228 -15.27 -7.96 6.32
CA VAL A 228 -14.86 -9.10 5.47
C VAL A 228 -15.55 -9.02 4.12
N CYS A 229 -16.87 -8.84 4.10
CA CYS A 229 -17.63 -8.73 2.86
C CYS A 229 -17.14 -7.55 1.99
N ALA A 230 -16.86 -6.39 2.60
CA ALA A 230 -16.35 -5.22 1.90
C ALA A 230 -14.98 -5.48 1.25
N ILE A 231 -14.04 -6.11 1.96
CA ILE A 231 -12.72 -6.45 1.40
C ILE A 231 -12.87 -7.47 0.26
N VAL A 232 -13.68 -8.51 0.44
CA VAL A 232 -13.89 -9.55 -0.58
C VAL A 232 -14.55 -8.96 -1.83
N ILE A 233 -15.57 -8.10 -1.67
CA ILE A 233 -16.19 -7.39 -2.79
C ILE A 233 -15.16 -6.50 -3.49
N GLY A 234 -14.35 -5.75 -2.74
CA GLY A 234 -13.25 -4.96 -3.29
C GLY A 234 -12.28 -5.82 -4.10
N LEU A 235 -11.85 -6.96 -3.57
CA LEU A 235 -10.97 -7.90 -4.27
C LEU A 235 -11.59 -8.41 -5.57
N VAL A 236 -12.87 -8.80 -5.56
CA VAL A 236 -13.58 -9.27 -6.77
C VAL A 236 -13.66 -8.16 -7.82
N VAL A 237 -13.99 -6.93 -7.43
CA VAL A 237 -14.03 -5.76 -8.33
C VAL A 237 -12.65 -5.48 -8.92
N PHE A 238 -11.60 -5.55 -8.09
CA PHE A 238 -10.22 -5.39 -8.55
C PHE A 238 -9.82 -6.47 -9.55
N LEU A 239 -10.13 -7.74 -9.25
CA LEU A 239 -9.82 -8.86 -10.14
C LEU A 239 -10.61 -8.80 -11.45
N TYR A 240 -11.85 -8.31 -11.42
CA TYR A 240 -12.66 -8.10 -12.63
C TYR A 240 -11.99 -7.09 -13.58
N GLY A 241 -11.40 -6.02 -13.05
CA GLY A 241 -10.70 -5.00 -13.82
C GLY A 241 -9.39 -5.45 -14.50
N THR A 242 -8.84 -6.60 -14.08
CA THR A 242 -7.51 -7.11 -14.48
C THR A 242 -7.23 -7.05 -15.97
N ARG A 243 -8.19 -7.43 -16.81
CA ARG A 243 -7.99 -7.50 -18.28
C ARG A 243 -7.75 -6.14 -18.92
N TRP A 244 -8.13 -5.06 -18.24
CA TRP A 244 -8.07 -3.71 -18.79
C TRP A 244 -7.07 -2.80 -18.08
N TYR A 245 -6.39 -3.28 -17.03
CA TYR A 245 -5.36 -2.50 -16.36
C TYR A 245 -4.08 -2.36 -17.18
N ARG A 246 -3.37 -1.26 -16.95
CA ARG A 246 -1.99 -1.03 -17.40
C ARG A 246 -1.03 -1.50 -16.32
N PHE A 247 -0.05 -2.30 -16.71
CA PHE A 247 1.02 -2.80 -15.84
C PHE A 247 2.32 -2.09 -16.20
N LYS A 248 2.90 -1.32 -15.28
CA LYS A 248 4.21 -0.69 -15.51
C LYS A 248 5.37 -1.59 -15.10
N LYS A 249 6.54 -1.34 -15.69
CA LYS A 249 7.80 -2.03 -15.34
C LYS A 249 8.17 -1.75 -13.87
N LEU A 250 8.78 -2.71 -13.21
CA LEU A 250 9.40 -2.50 -11.90
C LEU A 250 10.56 -1.52 -12.07
N VAL A 251 10.47 -0.37 -11.40
CA VAL A 251 11.49 0.69 -11.45
C VAL A 251 12.60 0.45 -10.41
N GLY A 252 12.43 -0.54 -9.53
CA GLY A 252 13.28 -0.78 -8.38
C GLY A 252 12.99 0.20 -7.24
N SER A 253 13.31 -0.20 -6.00
CA SER A 253 13.09 0.65 -4.83
C SER A 253 14.29 1.57 -4.57
N PRO A 254 14.11 2.89 -4.36
CA PRO A 254 15.19 3.78 -3.91
C PRO A 254 15.88 3.32 -2.61
N LEU A 255 15.19 2.52 -1.79
CA LEU A 255 15.75 1.94 -0.57
C LEU A 255 16.91 0.98 -0.86
N THR A 256 16.93 0.28 -1.99
CA THR A 256 18.09 -0.56 -2.36
C THR A 256 19.32 0.29 -2.62
N GLN A 257 19.15 1.44 -3.28
CA GLN A 257 20.24 2.39 -3.53
C GLN A 257 20.77 2.98 -2.22
N ILE A 258 19.88 3.38 -1.30
CA ILE A 258 20.28 3.90 0.02
C ILE A 258 21.00 2.83 0.83
N ALA A 259 20.48 1.60 0.85
CA ALA A 259 21.09 0.48 1.57
C ALA A 259 22.46 0.13 0.97
N ALA A 260 22.58 0.09 -0.36
CA ALA A 260 23.85 -0.15 -1.04
C ALA A 260 24.87 0.93 -0.71
N ALA A 261 24.46 2.20 -0.74
CA ALA A 261 25.31 3.33 -0.35
C ALA A 261 25.79 3.22 1.10
N PHE A 262 24.89 2.87 2.02
CA PHE A 262 25.21 2.73 3.44
C PHE A 262 26.14 1.54 3.70
N VAL A 263 25.88 0.37 3.08
CA VAL A 263 26.73 -0.81 3.19
C VAL A 263 28.10 -0.56 2.57
N ALA A 264 28.17 0.10 1.42
CA ALA A 264 29.41 0.47 0.78
C ALA A 264 30.23 1.45 1.63
N ALA A 265 29.59 2.49 2.18
CA ALA A 265 30.22 3.43 3.11
C ALA A 265 30.72 2.74 4.39
N TRP A 266 29.94 1.80 4.94
CA TRP A 266 30.33 1.05 6.13
C TRP A 266 31.51 0.12 5.86
N ARG A 267 31.52 -0.62 4.75
CA ARG A 267 32.62 -1.51 4.37
C ARG A 267 33.91 -0.76 4.08
N ARG A 268 33.81 0.44 3.51
CA ARG A 268 34.95 1.26 3.07
C ARG A 268 35.35 2.36 4.06
N ARG A 269 34.84 2.32 5.30
CA ARG A 269 35.12 3.30 6.36
C ARG A 269 36.59 3.40 6.79
N HIS A 270 37.43 2.45 6.40
CA HIS A 270 38.84 2.37 6.76
C HIS A 270 39.81 2.79 5.63
N LEU A 271 39.28 3.20 4.48
CA LEU A 271 40.08 3.66 3.34
C LEU A 271 40.26 5.18 3.39
N GLU A 272 41.47 5.66 3.15
CA GLU A 272 41.77 7.09 3.06
C GLU A 272 41.13 7.71 1.81
N LEU A 273 40.61 8.93 1.93
CA LEU A 273 39.94 9.61 0.82
C LEU A 273 40.95 10.15 -0.21
N PRO A 274 40.73 9.95 -1.52
CA PRO A 274 41.47 10.65 -2.56
C PRO A 274 41.17 12.15 -2.54
N SER A 275 42.17 12.99 -2.83
CA SER A 275 42.04 14.46 -2.81
C SER A 275 41.19 15.05 -3.95
N ASP A 276 40.87 14.26 -4.99
CA ASP A 276 40.17 14.73 -6.18
C ASP A 276 38.69 14.35 -6.21
N SER A 277 37.83 15.37 -6.30
CA SER A 277 36.36 15.23 -6.27
C SER A 277 35.76 14.72 -7.59
N SER A 278 36.55 14.58 -8.65
CA SER A 278 36.14 14.10 -9.98
C SER A 278 36.15 12.56 -10.11
N LEU A 279 36.79 11.85 -9.18
CA LEU A 279 36.87 10.38 -9.14
C LEU A 279 35.71 9.73 -8.35
N LEU A 280 34.70 10.53 -8.04
CA LEU A 280 33.48 10.13 -7.33
C LEU A 280 32.60 9.25 -8.22
N PHE A 281 32.37 8.00 -7.83
CA PHE A 281 31.59 7.05 -8.61
C PHE A 281 30.08 7.35 -8.50
N ASN A 282 29.43 7.37 -9.66
CA ASN A 282 28.00 7.65 -9.79
C ASN A 282 27.29 6.36 -10.21
N VAL A 283 26.26 5.99 -9.45
CA VAL A 283 25.36 4.86 -9.78
C VAL A 283 24.77 5.00 -11.20
N ASP A 284 24.65 6.23 -11.71
CA ASP A 284 24.13 6.53 -13.04
C ASP A 284 25.05 6.08 -14.20
N ASP A 285 26.34 5.82 -13.93
CA ASP A 285 27.30 5.35 -14.94
C ASP A 285 27.15 3.85 -15.26
N VAL A 286 26.54 3.06 -14.36
CA VAL A 286 26.31 1.62 -14.56
C VAL A 286 24.94 1.33 -15.20
N VAL A 287 23.99 2.27 -15.12
CA VAL A 287 22.62 2.10 -15.65
C VAL A 287 22.45 2.71 -17.05
N SER A 288 23.45 3.45 -17.55
CA SER A 288 23.40 4.14 -18.85
C SER A 288 23.83 3.26 -20.02
N GLU A 289 23.10 2.17 -20.29
CA GLU A 289 22.99 1.60 -21.64
C GLU A 289 21.56 1.63 -22.19
N GLY A 290 20.60 2.25 -21.49
CA GLY A 290 19.20 2.27 -21.90
C GLY A 290 18.46 3.56 -21.60
N ASP A 291 18.52 4.48 -22.54
CA ASP A 291 17.60 5.58 -22.84
C ASP A 291 17.43 6.76 -21.85
N GLN A 292 17.53 7.98 -22.40
CA GLN A 292 17.71 9.23 -21.67
C GLN A 292 16.41 9.81 -21.11
N LYS A 293 16.34 9.97 -19.78
CA LYS A 293 15.62 11.11 -19.14
C LYS A 293 16.54 11.77 -18.12
N LYS A 294 17.06 12.96 -18.47
CA LYS A 294 17.90 13.80 -17.59
C LYS A 294 17.12 14.16 -16.31
N LYS A 295 17.33 13.41 -15.22
CA LYS A 295 16.89 13.81 -13.89
C LYS A 295 17.71 15.02 -13.42
N GLN A 296 17.04 15.95 -12.75
CA GLN A 296 17.58 17.25 -12.36
C GLN A 296 18.72 17.09 -11.34
N LYS A 297 19.90 17.62 -11.67
CA LYS A 297 21.12 17.53 -10.85
C LYS A 297 21.05 18.52 -9.68
N LEU A 298 21.26 18.05 -8.46
CA LEU A 298 21.39 18.91 -7.28
C LEU A 298 22.86 19.36 -7.11
N PRO A 299 23.14 20.66 -6.92
CA PRO A 299 24.50 21.15 -6.68
C PRO A 299 25.03 20.72 -5.31
N HIS A 300 26.34 20.43 -5.23
CA HIS A 300 26.98 19.94 -4.02
C HIS A 300 27.16 21.04 -2.96
N THR A 301 26.56 20.86 -1.77
CA THR A 301 26.69 21.78 -0.63
C THR A 301 27.72 21.26 0.38
N LYS A 302 28.65 22.13 0.80
CA LYS A 302 29.77 21.79 1.72
C LYS A 302 29.36 21.49 3.17
N GLN A 303 28.08 21.64 3.53
CA GLN A 303 27.59 21.56 4.91
C GLN A 303 27.42 20.12 5.43
N PHE A 304 27.39 19.11 4.56
CA PHE A 304 27.19 17.71 4.96
C PHE A 304 28.39 16.82 4.61
N ARG A 305 29.60 17.11 5.15
CA ARG A 305 30.81 16.29 4.90
C ARG A 305 30.60 14.78 5.13
N LEU A 306 29.78 14.41 6.11
CA LEU A 306 29.42 13.01 6.40
C LEU A 306 28.53 12.35 5.33
N ILE A 307 27.77 13.14 4.57
CA ILE A 307 26.90 12.67 3.47
C ILE A 307 27.64 12.82 2.13
N THR A 308 28.57 13.78 1.99
CA THR A 308 29.50 13.81 0.86
C THR A 308 30.40 12.57 0.83
N ASN A 309 30.70 11.98 1.99
CA ASN A 309 31.33 10.66 2.10
C ASN A 309 30.49 9.50 1.53
N ILE A 310 29.16 9.66 1.39
CA ILE A 310 28.25 8.60 0.93
C ILE A 310 28.24 8.50 -0.61
N LYS A 311 28.54 9.60 -1.32
CA LYS A 311 28.74 9.57 -2.77
C LYS A 311 30.14 9.10 -3.20
N PHE A 312 31.07 8.89 -2.26
CA PHE A 312 32.47 8.56 -2.54
C PHE A 312 32.76 7.08 -2.83
N TYR A 313 31.79 6.18 -2.64
CA TYR A 313 32.08 4.74 -2.60
C TYR A 313 30.97 3.80 -3.09
N ILE A 314 29.92 4.32 -3.74
CA ILE A 314 29.24 3.48 -4.72
C ILE A 314 30.13 3.50 -5.93
#